data_AF-A0A852GPA3-F1
#
_entry.id   AF-A0A852GPA3-F1
#
_cell.length_a   1.000
_cell.length_b   1.000
_cell.length_c   1.000
_cell.angle_alpha   90.00
_cell.angle_beta   90.00
_cell.angle_gamma   90.00
#
_symmetry.space_group_name_H-M   'P 1'
#
loop_
_entity.id
_entity.type
_entity.pdbx_description
1 polymer ?
#
loop_
_entity_poly.entity_id
_entity_poly.type
_entity_poly.pdbx_seq_one_letter_code
_entity_poly.pdbx_strand_id
1 'polypeptide(L)'
;MHPVRTLLTQHVPVNEYPEQMQEWYYSALKELESKVKQYTPLICEKKKPVPLKQYTPKIVKVLEFGRKQGGSKEEQERKQLIQKHKRELKGAIREIRKDNQFLARTQLSEIMER
;
A
#
# COMPACT_ATOMS: atom_id res chain seq x y z
N MET A 1 7.61 -36.57 -31.78
CA MET A 1 7.56 -38.02 -32.09
C MET A 1 6.28 -38.29 -32.87
N HIS A 2 6.37 -38.66 -34.15
CA HIS A 2 5.21 -38.94 -35.01
C HIS A 2 5.11 -40.47 -35.23
N PRO A 3 4.46 -41.23 -34.33
CA PRO A 3 4.51 -42.69 -34.35
C PRO A 3 3.89 -43.26 -35.63
N VAL A 4 2.79 -42.66 -36.08
CA VAL A 4 2.09 -43.07 -37.31
C VAL A 4 2.97 -42.90 -38.55
N ARG A 5 3.70 -41.77 -38.66
CA ARG A 5 4.64 -41.53 -39.77
C ARG A 5 5.73 -42.59 -39.78
N THR A 6 6.30 -42.87 -38.61
CA THR A 6 7.41 -43.83 -38.45
C THR A 6 6.99 -45.23 -38.83
N LEU A 7 5.79 -45.65 -38.41
CA LEU A 7 5.20 -46.94 -38.76
C LEU A 7 5.02 -47.09 -40.27
N LEU A 8 4.41 -46.08 -40.91
CA LEU A 8 4.16 -46.11 -42.35
C LEU A 8 5.46 -46.16 -43.17
N THR A 9 6.52 -45.44 -42.77
CA THR A 9 7.76 -45.40 -43.55
C THR A 9 8.73 -46.55 -43.29
N GLN A 10 8.77 -47.12 -42.09
CA GLN A 10 9.81 -48.10 -41.71
C GLN A 10 9.32 -49.54 -41.64
N HIS A 11 8.03 -49.78 -41.41
CA HIS A 11 7.53 -51.12 -41.04
C HIS A 11 6.52 -51.71 -42.03
N VAL A 12 6.22 -51.00 -43.12
CA VAL A 12 5.16 -51.39 -44.06
C VAL A 12 5.76 -51.76 -45.43
N PRO A 13 5.66 -53.02 -45.88
CA PRO A 13 6.13 -53.44 -47.21
C PRO A 13 5.13 -53.03 -48.30
N VAL A 14 5.17 -51.76 -48.71
CA VAL A 14 4.23 -51.15 -49.68
C VAL A 14 4.21 -51.89 -51.03
N ASN A 15 5.36 -52.43 -51.45
CA ASN A 15 5.52 -53.08 -52.75
C ASN A 15 4.81 -54.44 -52.87
N GLU A 16 4.43 -55.05 -51.74
CA GLU A 16 3.75 -56.36 -51.71
C GLU A 16 2.22 -56.22 -51.75
N TYR A 17 1.70 -54.99 -51.72
CA TYR A 17 0.27 -54.75 -51.67
C TYR A 17 -0.36 -54.52 -53.04
N PRO A 18 -1.67 -54.80 -53.20
CA PRO A 18 -2.43 -54.46 -54.39
C PRO A 18 -2.38 -52.95 -54.69
N GLU A 19 -2.49 -52.58 -55.97
CA GLU A 19 -2.36 -51.19 -56.46
C GLU A 19 -3.26 -50.20 -55.70
N GLN A 20 -4.50 -50.59 -55.41
CA GLN A 20 -5.45 -49.77 -54.64
C GLN A 20 -4.93 -49.40 -53.24
N MET A 21 -4.24 -50.33 -52.58
CA MET A 21 -3.69 -50.12 -51.24
C MET A 21 -2.43 -49.25 -51.28
N GLN A 22 -1.64 -49.34 -52.36
CA GLN A 22 -0.49 -48.46 -52.59
C GLN A 22 -0.95 -47.01 -52.81
N GLU A 23 -2.01 -46.80 -53.58
CA GLU A 23 -2.60 -45.47 -53.79
C GLU A 23 -3.07 -44.84 -52.48
N TRP A 24 -3.76 -45.61 -51.63
CA TRP A 24 -4.20 -45.15 -50.31
C TRP A 24 -3.03 -44.83 -49.39
N TYR A 25 -1.97 -45.62 -49.44
CA TYR A 25 -0.74 -45.37 -48.67
C TYR A 25 -0.10 -44.02 -49.04
N TYR A 26 0.12 -43.77 -50.34
CA TYR A 26 0.73 -42.52 -50.79
C TYR A 26 -0.17 -41.31 -50.53
N SER A 27 -1.48 -41.48 -50.69
CA SER A 27 -2.46 -40.44 -50.35
C SER A 27 -2.41 -40.08 -48.86
N ALA A 28 -2.43 -41.08 -47.98
CA ALA A 28 -2.37 -40.89 -46.53
C ALA A 28 -1.07 -40.23 -46.06
N LEU A 29 0.08 -40.60 -46.66
CA LEU A 29 1.36 -39.94 -46.39
C LEU A 29 1.35 -38.47 -46.78
N LYS A 30 0.85 -38.15 -47.98
CA LYS A 30 0.75 -36.77 -48.47
C LYS A 30 -0.16 -35.91 -47.58
N GLU A 31 -1.27 -36.46 -47.13
CA GLU A 31 -2.14 -35.81 -46.15
C GLU A 31 -1.45 -35.57 -44.80
N LEU A 32 -0.65 -36.51 -44.34
CA LEU A 32 0.06 -36.40 -43.07
C LEU A 32 1.16 -35.32 -43.13
N GLU A 33 1.83 -35.18 -44.27
CA GLU A 33 2.88 -34.17 -44.47
C GLU A 33 2.32 -32.76 -44.67
N SER A 34 1.19 -32.63 -45.37
CA SER A 34 0.51 -31.34 -45.54
C SER A 34 -0.04 -30.78 -44.22
N LYS A 35 -0.40 -31.65 -43.27
CA LYS A 35 -0.92 -31.28 -41.95
C LYS A 35 0.24 -31.05 -40.96
N VAL A 36 1.12 -30.08 -41.24
CA VAL A 36 2.10 -29.58 -40.24
C VAL A 36 1.31 -28.82 -39.16
N LYS A 37 1.02 -29.49 -38.05
CA LYS A 37 0.18 -28.95 -36.99
C LYS A 37 0.93 -27.88 -36.20
N GLN A 38 0.56 -26.62 -36.39
CA GLN A 38 0.92 -25.53 -35.48
C GLN A 38 0.04 -25.65 -34.24
N TYR A 39 0.49 -26.42 -33.25
CA TYR A 39 -0.20 -26.49 -31.97
C TYR A 39 0.11 -25.25 -31.13
N THR A 40 -0.92 -24.49 -30.79
CA THR A 40 -0.81 -23.47 -29.74
C THR A 40 -0.86 -24.14 -28.37
N PRO A 41 0.04 -23.79 -27.43
CA PRO A 41 -0.04 -24.33 -26.09
C PRO A 41 -1.30 -23.81 -25.40
N LEU A 42 -1.96 -24.67 -24.62
CA LEU A 42 -3.07 -24.26 -23.78
C LEU A 42 -2.56 -23.28 -22.71
N ILE A 43 -3.19 -22.10 -22.62
CA ILE A 43 -2.86 -21.09 -21.60
C ILE A 43 -3.93 -21.17 -20.51
N CYS A 44 -3.52 -21.45 -19.27
CA CYS A 44 -4.42 -21.38 -18.12
C CYS A 44 -4.93 -19.95 -17.91
N GLU A 45 -6.19 -19.82 -17.48
CA GLU A 45 -6.79 -18.51 -17.21
C GLU A 45 -6.00 -17.75 -16.12
N LYS A 46 -5.42 -16.60 -16.50
CA LYS A 46 -4.71 -15.73 -15.56
C LYS A 46 -5.70 -14.81 -14.86
N LYS A 47 -5.76 -14.87 -13.52
CA LYS A 47 -6.55 -13.93 -12.71
C LYS A 47 -5.87 -12.56 -12.67
N LYS A 48 -6.66 -11.50 -12.74
CA LYS A 48 -6.16 -10.13 -12.56
C LYS A 48 -5.67 -9.94 -11.12
N PRO A 49 -4.57 -9.19 -10.90
CA PRO A 49 -4.07 -8.93 -9.56
C PRO A 49 -5.08 -8.10 -8.75
N VAL A 50 -5.15 -8.35 -7.45
CA VAL A 50 -6.02 -7.59 -6.54
C VAL A 50 -5.44 -6.18 -6.35
N PRO A 51 -6.24 -5.11 -6.50
CA PRO A 51 -5.79 -3.74 -6.24
C PRO A 51 -5.34 -3.55 -4.78
N LEU A 52 -4.45 -2.57 -4.57
CA LEU A 52 -4.01 -2.20 -3.23
C LEU A 52 -5.18 -1.65 -2.40
N LYS A 53 -5.18 -1.97 -1.10
CA LYS A 53 -6.16 -1.43 -0.15
C LYS A 53 -5.94 0.07 0.02
N GLN A 54 -6.90 0.87 -0.41
CA GLN A 54 -6.89 2.32 -0.21
C GLN A 54 -7.46 2.66 1.17
N TYR A 55 -6.80 3.56 1.90
CA TYR A 55 -7.28 4.07 3.18
C TYR A 55 -7.75 5.52 3.04
N THR A 56 -8.86 5.84 3.68
CA THR A 56 -9.37 7.21 3.70
C THR A 56 -8.62 8.03 4.75
N PRO A 57 -8.14 9.23 4.39
CA PRO A 57 -7.50 10.11 5.37
C PRO A 57 -8.51 10.59 6.40
N LYS A 58 -8.07 10.69 7.66
CA LYS A 58 -8.90 11.23 8.75
C LYS A 58 -8.87 12.76 8.73
N ILE A 59 -9.77 13.36 7.95
CA ILE A 59 -9.90 14.82 7.81
C ILE A 59 -11.03 15.33 8.70
N VAL A 60 -10.83 16.49 9.33
CA VAL A 60 -11.87 17.21 10.08
C VAL A 60 -12.46 18.29 9.18
N LYS A 61 -13.79 18.38 9.08
CA LYS A 61 -14.50 19.31 8.18
C LYS A 61 -14.16 20.78 8.42
N VAL A 62 -13.93 21.15 9.68
CA VAL A 62 -13.54 22.51 10.09
C VAL A 62 -12.24 22.42 10.88
N LEU A 63 -11.16 22.91 10.28
CA LEU A 63 -9.85 23.02 10.92
C LEU A 63 -9.71 24.41 11.52
N GLU A 64 -9.98 24.52 12.82
CA GLU A 64 -9.70 25.76 13.57
C GLU A 64 -8.27 25.71 14.10
N PHE A 65 -7.39 26.50 13.48
CA PHE A 65 -6.01 26.64 13.94
C PHE A 65 -5.97 27.24 15.35
N GLY A 66 -5.19 26.62 16.24
CA GLY A 66 -5.05 27.05 17.63
C GLY A 66 -6.01 26.39 18.63
N ARG A 67 -7.06 25.68 18.17
CA ARG A 67 -7.87 24.83 19.05
C ARG A 67 -7.28 23.43 19.12
N LYS A 68 -7.09 22.92 20.34
CA LYS A 68 -6.65 21.54 20.56
C LYS A 68 -7.81 20.61 20.21
N GLN A 69 -7.70 19.89 19.09
CA GLN A 69 -8.69 18.91 18.67
C GLN A 69 -8.40 17.52 19.28
N GLY A 70 -9.47 16.78 19.60
CA GLY A 70 -9.40 15.41 20.10
C GLY A 70 -9.46 15.25 21.63
N GLY A 71 -9.70 14.02 22.07
CA GLY A 71 -9.90 13.65 23.48
C GLY A 71 -11.36 13.69 23.93
N SER A 72 -11.62 13.10 25.09
CA SER A 72 -12.90 13.23 25.80
C SER A 72 -13.07 14.66 26.34
N LYS A 73 -14.32 15.09 26.58
CA LYS A 73 -14.63 16.39 27.21
C LYS A 73 -13.91 16.54 28.55
N GLU A 74 -13.91 15.50 29.37
CA GLU A 74 -13.26 15.48 30.68
C GLU A 74 -11.75 15.71 30.60
N GLU A 75 -11.08 15.09 29.62
CA GLU A 75 -9.65 15.27 29.41
C GLU A 75 -9.31 16.70 28.96
N GLN A 76 -10.18 17.30 28.13
CA GLN A 76 -10.02 18.67 27.68
C GLN A 76 -10.18 19.65 28.84
N GLU A 77 -11.20 19.47 29.68
CA GLU A 77 -11.45 20.29 30.86
C GLU A 77 -10.28 20.20 31.85
N ARG A 78 -9.78 18.98 32.13
CA ARG A 78 -8.61 18.77 32.96
C ARG A 78 -7.38 19.50 32.43
N LYS A 79 -7.11 19.43 31.12
CA LYS A 79 -5.99 20.13 30.48
C LYS A 79 -6.15 21.65 30.57
N GLN A 80 -7.37 22.17 30.37
CA GLN A 80 -7.67 23.60 30.51
C GLN A 80 -7.42 24.08 31.94
N LEU A 81 -7.88 23.31 32.94
CA LEU A 81 -7.70 23.65 34.35
C LEU A 81 -6.21 23.73 34.72
N ILE A 82 -5.42 22.75 34.31
CA ILE A 82 -3.96 22.74 34.53
C ILE A 82 -3.30 23.97 33.88
N GLN A 83 -3.70 24.31 32.65
CA GLN A 83 -3.14 25.46 31.93
C GLN A 83 -3.48 26.78 32.61
N LYS A 84 -4.74 26.96 33.05
CA LYS A 84 -5.18 28.12 33.83
C LYS A 84 -4.35 28.25 35.10
N HIS A 85 -4.29 27.18 35.90
CA HIS A 85 -3.54 27.18 37.17
C HIS A 85 -2.06 27.59 36.98
N LYS A 86 -1.37 27.00 36.00
CA LYS A 86 0.04 27.35 35.71
C LYS A 86 0.22 28.81 35.27
N ARG A 87 -0.74 29.36 34.51
CA ARG A 87 -0.70 30.75 34.05
C ARG A 87 -0.88 31.71 35.22
N GLU A 88 -1.90 31.49 36.05
CA GLU A 88 -2.19 32.32 37.22
C GLU A 88 -1.02 32.28 38.22
N LEU A 89 -0.51 31.09 38.54
CA LEU A 89 0.62 30.93 39.45
C LEU A 89 1.86 31.68 38.95
N LYS A 90 2.18 31.57 37.66
CA LYS A 90 3.32 32.27 37.05
C LYS A 90 3.13 33.79 37.06
N GLY A 91 1.90 34.26 36.91
CA GLY A 91 1.54 35.67 37.03
C GLY A 91 1.75 36.19 38.45
N ALA A 92 1.14 35.52 39.44
CA ALA A 92 1.25 35.90 40.84
C ALA A 92 2.70 35.96 41.33
N ILE A 93 3.50 34.93 41.03
CA ILE A 93 4.93 34.92 41.40
C ILE A 93 5.69 36.09 40.77
N ARG A 94 5.33 36.49 39.54
CA ARG A 94 5.99 37.60 38.85
C ARG A 94 5.69 38.94 39.52
N GLU A 95 4.44 39.17 39.90
CA GLU A 95 4.05 40.40 40.60
C GLU A 95 4.73 40.47 41.97
N ILE A 96 4.68 39.39 42.76
CA ILE A 96 5.38 39.32 44.07
C ILE A 96 6.88 39.66 43.94
N ARG A 97 7.54 39.16 42.89
CA ARG A 97 8.96 39.48 42.66
C ARG A 97 9.20 40.95 42.33
N LYS A 98 8.32 41.57 41.54
CA LYS A 98 8.42 43.00 41.22
C LYS A 98 8.18 43.84 42.47
N ASP A 99 7.18 43.50 43.26
CA ASP A 99 6.84 44.21 44.50
C ASP A 99 7.99 44.12 45.50
N ASN A 100 8.57 42.93 45.68
CA ASN A 100 9.74 42.76 46.54
C ASN A 100 10.93 43.59 46.06
N GLN A 101 11.17 43.66 44.75
CA GLN A 101 12.24 44.48 44.18
C GLN A 101 11.97 45.97 44.39
N PHE A 102 10.71 46.40 44.27
CA PHE A 102 10.32 47.78 44.55
C PHE A 102 10.57 48.13 46.01
N LEU A 103 10.05 47.32 46.95
CA LEU A 103 10.25 47.50 48.39
C LEU A 103 11.72 47.56 48.79
N ALA A 104 12.55 46.68 48.22
CA ALA A 104 13.98 46.68 48.49
C ALA A 104 14.65 48.00 48.03
N ARG A 105 14.23 48.55 46.88
CA ARG A 105 14.76 49.81 46.37
C ARG A 105 14.34 51.01 47.22
N THR A 106 13.07 51.10 47.62
CA THR A 106 12.57 52.19 48.48
C THR A 106 13.18 52.14 49.86
N GLN A 107 13.29 50.95 50.47
CA GLN A 107 13.95 50.81 51.76
C GLN A 107 15.42 51.25 51.71
N LEU A 108 16.14 50.92 50.63
CA LEU A 108 17.52 51.37 50.45
C LEU A 108 17.61 52.90 50.30
N SER A 109 16.74 53.53 49.52
CA SER A 109 16.74 54.99 49.38
C SER A 109 16.42 55.70 50.71
N GLU A 110 15.44 55.20 51.47
CA GLU A 110 15.10 55.75 52.78
C GLU A 110 16.26 55.65 53.78
N ILE A 111 17.01 54.54 53.76
CA ILE A 111 18.21 54.36 54.61
C ILE A 111 19.33 55.31 54.19
N MET A 112 19.49 55.58 52.89
CA MET A 112 20.54 56.48 52.39
C MET A 112 20.24 57.97 52.61
N GLU A 113 18.95 58.35 52.69
CA GLU A 113 18.53 59.73 52.96
C GLU A 113 18.56 60.11 54.44
N ARG A 114 18.59 59.13 55.34
CA ARG A 114 18.77 59.33 56.79
C ARG A 114 20.24 59.50 57.18
#